data_AF-A0A0D7KFP8-F1
#
_entry.id   AF-A0A0D7KFP8-F1
#
_cell.length_a   1.000
_cell.length_b   1.000
_cell.length_c   1.000
_cell.angle_alpha   90.00
_cell.angle_beta   90.00
_cell.angle_gamma   90.00
#
_symmetry.space_group_name_H-M   'P 1'
#
loop_
_entity.id
_entity.type
_entity.pdbx_description
1 polymer ?
#
loop_
_entity_poly.entity_id
_entity_poly.type
_entity_poly.pdbx_seq_one_letter_code
_entity_poly.pdbx_strand_id
1 'polypeptide(L)'
;MDSSSIITFISSAAFAAIVSGIVATRTNNKNMALKYITEERATWRKNVKEIAAKIYSQNIDNKQQLKELTAQLILNLNPLDEQDNTLDKKIIELLKTIEKGDPSQRVLDDFRDCVGILLKHDWERSKDEAKSFINKEDSTKLKRRTLGNYYIGKPQNMEVNE
;
A
#
# COMPACT_ATOMS: atom_id res chain seq x y z
N MET A 1 -20.26 39.25 -39.58
CA MET A 1 -20.04 37.87 -39.10
C MET A 1 -21.20 37.05 -39.61
N ASP A 2 -20.92 36.06 -40.44
CA ASP A 2 -21.98 35.26 -41.05
C ASP A 2 -22.59 34.35 -39.98
N SER A 3 -23.92 34.20 -39.99
CA SER A 3 -24.67 33.42 -38.99
C SER A 3 -24.16 31.99 -38.86
N SER A 4 -23.63 31.42 -39.95
CA SER A 4 -22.95 30.12 -39.97
C SER A 4 -21.70 30.08 -39.07
N SER A 5 -20.89 31.14 -39.07
CA SER A 5 -19.68 31.24 -38.24
C SER A 5 -20.02 31.31 -36.75
N ILE A 6 -21.12 32.02 -36.40
CA ILE A 6 -21.61 32.11 -35.02
C ILE A 6 -22.11 30.75 -34.52
N ILE A 7 -22.87 30.02 -35.36
CA ILE A 7 -23.39 28.69 -35.03
C ILE A 7 -22.26 27.67 -34.84
N THR A 8 -21.25 27.67 -35.72
CA THR A 8 -20.06 26.80 -35.58
C THR A 8 -19.27 27.11 -34.32
N PHE A 9 -19.13 28.38 -33.95
CA PHE A 9 -18.43 28.76 -32.73
C PHE A 9 -19.19 28.30 -31.48
N ILE A 10 -20.50 28.53 -31.41
CA ILE A 10 -21.35 28.10 -30.29
C ILE A 10 -21.38 26.57 -30.15
N SER A 11 -21.50 25.84 -31.26
CA SER A 11 -21.50 24.37 -31.24
C SER A 11 -20.16 23.80 -30.78
N SER A 12 -19.04 24.39 -31.21
CA SER A 12 -17.71 24.01 -30.75
C SER A 12 -17.48 24.29 -29.26
N ALA A 13 -17.97 25.43 -28.76
CA ALA A 13 -17.88 25.79 -27.34
C ALA A 13 -18.75 24.87 -26.46
N ALA A 14 -19.96 24.53 -26.90
CA ALA A 14 -20.83 23.59 -26.21
C ALA A 14 -20.21 22.18 -26.14
N PHE A 15 -19.61 21.71 -27.23
CA PHE A 15 -18.91 20.43 -27.26
C PHE A 15 -17.69 20.42 -26.32
N ALA A 16 -16.88 21.48 -26.34
CA ALA A 16 -15.73 21.62 -25.45
C ALA A 16 -16.15 21.63 -23.97
N ALA A 17 -17.28 22.27 -23.63
CA ALA A 17 -17.83 22.29 -22.28
C ALA A 17 -18.28 20.89 -21.81
N ILE A 18 -18.92 20.11 -22.68
CA ILE A 18 -19.34 18.72 -22.37
C ILE A 18 -18.12 17.84 -22.12
N VAL A 19 -17.13 17.88 -23.01
CA VAL A 19 -15.88 17.12 -22.85
C VAL A 19 -15.17 17.53 -21.56
N SER A 20 -15.07 18.82 -21.29
CA SER A 20 -14.47 19.35 -20.06
C SER A 20 -15.24 18.91 -18.82
N GLY A 21 -16.57 18.88 -18.85
CA GLY A 21 -17.41 18.38 -17.75
C GLY A 21 -17.20 16.89 -17.47
N ILE A 22 -17.07 16.06 -18.51
CA ILE A 22 -16.78 14.62 -18.35
C ILE A 22 -15.37 14.41 -17.79
N VAL A 23 -14.38 15.15 -18.28
CA VAL A 23 -13.00 15.07 -17.77
C VAL A 23 -12.94 15.55 -16.33
N ALA A 24 -13.60 16.65 -15.99
CA ALA A 24 -13.64 17.21 -14.64
C ALA A 24 -14.30 16.24 -13.65
N THR A 25 -15.44 15.64 -13.99
CA THR A 25 -16.13 14.67 -13.12
C THR A 25 -15.31 13.40 -12.90
N ARG A 26 -14.70 12.84 -13.96
CA ARG A 26 -13.79 11.69 -13.83
C ARG A 26 -12.57 12.00 -12.98
N THR A 27 -11.99 13.20 -13.13
CA THR A 27 -10.83 13.64 -12.36
C THR A 27 -11.21 13.84 -10.89
N ASN A 28 -12.36 14.46 -10.62
CA ASN A 28 -12.86 14.68 -9.27
C ASN A 28 -13.14 13.36 -8.53
N ASN A 29 -13.83 12.40 -9.18
CA ASN A 29 -14.12 11.10 -8.57
C ASN A 29 -12.84 10.32 -8.24
N LYS A 30 -11.85 10.34 -9.14
CA LYS A 30 -10.53 9.73 -8.88
C LYS A 30 -9.81 10.39 -7.71
N ASN A 31 -9.83 11.72 -7.64
CA ASN A 31 -9.21 12.46 -6.54
C ASN A 31 -9.88 12.17 -5.20
N MET A 32 -11.21 12.09 -5.15
CA MET A 32 -11.94 11.71 -3.94
C MET A 32 -11.61 10.28 -3.50
N ALA A 33 -11.61 9.31 -4.41
CA ALA A 33 -11.24 7.93 -4.09
C ALA A 33 -9.80 7.82 -3.60
N LEU A 34 -8.86 8.51 -4.25
CA LEU A 34 -7.46 8.56 -3.84
C LEU A 34 -7.31 9.17 -2.44
N LYS A 35 -8.00 10.28 -2.16
CA LYS A 35 -7.99 10.92 -0.85
C LYS A 35 -8.49 9.95 0.23
N TYR A 36 -9.64 9.32 0.01
CA TYR A 36 -10.21 8.36 0.95
C TYR A 36 -9.26 7.19 1.23
N ILE A 37 -8.71 6.56 0.17
CA ILE A 37 -7.74 5.46 0.33
C ILE A 37 -6.48 5.92 1.06
N THR A 38 -6.00 7.14 0.78
CA THR A 38 -4.80 7.69 1.44
C THR A 38 -5.02 7.91 2.93
N GLU A 39 -6.21 8.38 3.32
CA GLU A 39 -6.62 8.56 4.72
C GLU A 39 -6.73 7.21 5.44
N GLU A 40 -7.43 6.23 4.85
CA GLU A 40 -7.51 4.87 5.40
C GLU A 40 -6.13 4.22 5.59
N ARG A 41 -5.22 4.40 4.62
CA ARG A 41 -3.85 3.88 4.71
C ARG A 41 -3.01 4.62 5.77
N ALA A 42 -3.28 5.91 6.01
CA ALA A 42 -2.64 6.63 7.11
C ALA A 42 -3.09 6.07 8.46
N THR A 43 -4.39 5.80 8.62
CA THR A 43 -4.95 5.14 9.81
C THR A 43 -4.37 3.73 9.99
N TRP A 44 -4.35 2.93 8.93
CA TRP A 44 -3.74 1.60 8.95
C TRP A 44 -2.26 1.62 9.37
N ARG A 45 -1.44 2.51 8.78
CA ARG A 45 -0.02 2.65 9.17
C ARG A 45 0.15 3.01 10.63
N LYS A 46 -0.72 3.89 11.16
CA LYS A 46 -0.72 4.27 12.58
C LYS A 46 -1.02 3.06 13.45
N ASN A 47 -2.09 2.32 13.15
CA ASN A 47 -2.49 1.12 13.88
C ASN A 47 -1.38 0.05 13.90
N VAL A 48 -0.80 -0.25 12.73
CA VAL A 48 0.32 -1.21 12.60
C VAL A 48 1.52 -0.76 13.45
N LYS A 49 1.90 0.52 13.38
CA LYS A 49 3.02 1.06 14.17
C LYS A 49 2.75 0.96 15.68
N GLU A 50 1.56 1.30 16.14
CA GLU A 50 1.19 1.26 17.55
C GLU A 50 1.15 -0.17 18.10
N ILE A 51 0.56 -1.11 17.36
CA ILE A 51 0.52 -2.52 17.75
C ILE A 51 1.94 -3.09 17.79
N ALA A 52 2.75 -2.85 16.75
CA ALA A 52 4.12 -3.34 16.69
C ALA A 52 4.99 -2.75 17.83
N ALA A 53 4.83 -1.46 18.16
CA ALA A 53 5.55 -0.85 19.27
C ALA A 53 5.18 -1.46 20.63
N LYS A 54 3.90 -1.79 20.85
CA LYS A 54 3.45 -2.49 22.07
C LYS A 54 4.03 -3.89 22.19
N ILE A 55 4.05 -4.64 21.09
CA ILE A 55 4.64 -5.99 21.07
C ILE A 55 6.16 -5.91 21.32
N TYR A 56 6.84 -4.97 20.65
CA TYR A 56 8.30 -4.80 20.76
C TYR A 56 8.75 -4.36 22.15
N SER A 57 7.99 -3.51 22.84
CA SER A 57 8.37 -3.02 24.17
C SER A 57 8.38 -4.10 25.25
N GLN A 58 7.76 -5.25 24.98
CA GLN A 58 7.59 -6.37 25.92
C GLN A 58 6.90 -5.99 27.25
N ASN A 59 6.29 -4.80 27.33
CA ASN A 59 5.52 -4.35 28.50
C ASN A 59 4.10 -4.96 28.46
N ILE A 60 4.01 -6.28 28.31
CA ILE A 60 2.77 -7.04 28.22
C ILE A 60 2.82 -8.17 29.25
N ASP A 61 2.26 -7.93 30.42
CA ASP A 61 2.25 -8.89 31.51
C ASP A 61 1.25 -10.03 31.29
N ASN A 62 0.29 -9.83 30.37
CA ASN A 62 -0.79 -10.75 30.10
C ASN A 62 -0.61 -11.47 28.75
N LYS A 63 -0.40 -12.79 28.80
CA LYS A 63 -0.30 -13.64 27.59
C LYS A 63 -1.52 -13.54 26.67
N GLN A 64 -2.71 -13.29 27.22
CA GLN A 64 -3.93 -13.08 26.44
C GLN A 64 -3.86 -11.77 25.64
N GLN A 65 -3.36 -10.69 26.25
CA GLN A 65 -3.18 -9.40 25.58
C GLN A 65 -2.15 -9.49 24.45
N LEU A 66 -1.07 -10.27 24.64
CA LEU A 66 -0.11 -10.52 23.57
C LEU A 66 -0.76 -11.21 22.36
N LYS A 67 -1.57 -12.26 22.61
CA LYS A 67 -2.34 -12.96 21.56
C LYS A 67 -3.34 -12.06 20.84
N GLU A 68 -3.94 -11.13 21.54
CA GLU A 68 -4.86 -10.17 20.93
C GLU A 68 -4.12 -9.20 20.01
N LEU A 69 -2.97 -8.68 20.45
CA LEU A 69 -2.15 -7.77 19.64
C LEU A 69 -1.56 -8.46 18.42
N THR A 70 -1.07 -9.68 18.56
CA THR A 70 -0.56 -10.49 17.43
C THR A 70 -1.69 -10.80 16.44
N ALA A 71 -2.87 -11.22 16.90
CA ALA A 71 -4.02 -11.48 16.04
C ALA A 71 -4.46 -10.21 15.29
N GLN A 72 -4.54 -9.07 15.99
CA GLN A 72 -4.85 -7.78 15.36
C GLN A 72 -3.81 -7.41 14.29
N LEU A 73 -2.52 -7.60 14.55
CA LEU A 73 -1.50 -7.30 13.56
C LEU A 73 -1.62 -8.20 12.33
N ILE A 74 -1.84 -9.51 12.53
CA ILE A 74 -2.02 -10.46 11.42
C ILE A 74 -3.25 -10.10 10.56
N LEU A 75 -4.36 -9.71 11.19
CA LEU A 75 -5.55 -9.24 10.47
C LEU A 75 -5.31 -7.92 9.73
N ASN A 76 -4.48 -7.03 10.28
CA ASN A 76 -4.08 -5.80 9.57
C ASN A 76 -3.14 -6.08 8.38
N LEU A 77 -2.30 -7.11 8.45
CA LEU A 77 -1.46 -7.53 7.31
C LEU A 77 -2.33 -8.10 6.19
N ASN A 78 -3.33 -8.93 6.55
CA ASN A 78 -4.24 -9.59 5.62
C ASN A 78 -3.51 -10.18 4.39
N PRO A 79 -2.49 -11.05 4.60
CA PRO A 79 -1.67 -11.53 3.51
C PRO A 79 -2.48 -12.40 2.56
N LEU A 80 -2.31 -12.18 1.26
CA LEU A 80 -2.80 -13.11 0.25
C LEU A 80 -1.92 -14.37 0.27
N ASP A 81 -2.48 -15.53 -0.08
CA ASP A 81 -1.68 -16.75 -0.23
C ASP A 81 -0.93 -16.77 -1.57
N GLU A 82 -0.02 -15.81 -1.72
CA GLU A 82 0.82 -15.63 -2.91
C GLU A 82 2.30 -15.85 -2.55
N GLN A 83 3.09 -16.21 -3.56
CA GLN A 83 4.51 -16.52 -3.39
C GLN A 83 5.36 -15.27 -3.09
N ASP A 84 4.88 -14.07 -3.46
CA ASP A 84 5.60 -12.81 -3.26
C ASP A 84 5.34 -12.15 -1.90
N ASN A 85 4.41 -12.66 -1.08
CA ASN A 85 4.11 -12.14 0.26
C ASN A 85 5.10 -12.62 1.35
N THR A 86 6.39 -12.69 1.02
CA THR A 86 7.38 -13.26 1.93
C THR A 86 7.64 -12.41 3.17
N LEU A 87 7.51 -11.08 3.07
CA LEU A 87 7.64 -10.18 4.21
C LEU A 87 6.54 -10.44 5.25
N ASP A 88 5.28 -10.52 4.82
CA ASP A 88 4.16 -10.75 5.72
C ASP A 88 4.24 -12.13 6.35
N LYS A 89 4.61 -13.15 5.56
CA LYS A 89 4.88 -14.51 6.06
C LYS A 89 5.99 -14.50 7.12
N LYS A 90 7.06 -13.70 6.93
CA LYS A 90 8.13 -13.55 7.92
C LYS A 90 7.66 -12.87 9.20
N ILE A 91 6.86 -11.80 9.08
CA ILE A 91 6.28 -11.12 10.24
C ILE A 91 5.42 -12.09 11.05
N ILE A 92 4.57 -12.89 10.39
CA ILE A 92 3.72 -13.90 11.05
C ILE A 92 4.56 -14.96 11.76
N GLU A 93 5.65 -15.44 11.16
CA GLU A 93 6.56 -16.40 11.78
C GLU A 93 7.19 -15.83 13.07
N LEU A 94 7.63 -14.57 13.03
CA LEU A 94 8.20 -13.89 14.18
C LEU A 94 7.15 -13.68 15.28
N LEU A 95 5.94 -13.27 14.93
CA LEU A 95 4.82 -13.13 15.89
C LEU A 95 4.50 -14.46 16.58
N LYS A 96 4.42 -15.57 15.83
CA LYS A 96 4.23 -16.91 16.40
C LYS A 96 5.37 -17.32 17.32
N THR A 97 6.59 -16.85 17.05
CA THR A 97 7.74 -17.10 17.91
C THR A 97 7.63 -16.29 19.20
N ILE A 98 7.27 -15.01 19.11
CA ILE A 98 7.04 -14.13 20.26
C ILE A 98 5.93 -14.69 21.17
N GLU A 99 4.83 -15.20 20.60
CA GLU A 99 3.71 -15.78 21.36
C GLU A 99 4.06 -17.04 22.17
N LYS A 100 5.12 -17.77 21.79
CA LYS A 100 5.58 -18.95 22.54
C LYS A 100 6.15 -18.58 23.92
N GLY A 101 6.55 -17.33 24.10
CA GLY A 101 7.12 -16.79 25.33
C GLY A 101 8.66 -16.75 25.28
N ASP A 102 9.23 -15.71 25.89
CA ASP A 102 10.67 -15.41 25.97
C ASP A 102 11.39 -15.25 24.61
N PRO A 103 10.95 -14.29 23.76
CA PRO A 103 11.64 -14.02 22.52
C PRO A 103 13.02 -13.42 22.80
N SER A 104 14.07 -13.96 22.15
CA SER A 104 15.38 -13.30 22.16
C SER A 104 15.26 -11.87 21.60
N GLN A 105 16.13 -10.96 22.07
CA GLN A 105 16.17 -9.58 21.56
C GLN A 105 16.29 -9.51 20.03
N ARG A 106 17.02 -10.45 19.42
CA ARG A 106 17.15 -10.56 17.96
C ARG A 106 15.81 -10.80 17.26
N VAL A 107 14.93 -11.63 17.82
CA VAL A 107 13.60 -11.89 17.24
C VAL A 107 12.75 -10.63 17.25
N LEU A 108 12.85 -9.82 18.31
CA LEU A 108 12.15 -8.55 18.43
C LEU A 108 12.70 -7.50 17.46
N ASP A 109 14.02 -7.43 17.31
CA ASP A 109 14.67 -6.55 16.35
C ASP A 109 14.29 -6.92 14.91
N ASP A 110 14.35 -8.20 14.56
CA ASP A 110 13.93 -8.71 13.25
C ASP A 110 12.45 -8.38 12.98
N PHE A 111 11.59 -8.51 13.99
CA PHE A 111 10.17 -8.14 13.88
C PHE A 111 9.98 -6.64 13.63
N ARG A 112 10.63 -5.80 14.43
CA ARG A 112 10.61 -4.33 14.27
C ARG A 112 11.06 -3.94 12.86
N ASP A 113 12.15 -4.53 12.39
CA ASP A 113 12.75 -4.19 11.10
C ASP A 113 11.85 -4.65 9.94
N CYS A 114 11.25 -5.83 10.02
CA CYS A 114 10.27 -6.30 9.04
C CYS A 114 9.03 -5.37 8.96
N VAL A 115 8.49 -4.95 10.11
CA VAL A 115 7.37 -3.98 10.14
C VAL A 115 7.82 -2.63 9.59
N GLY A 116 9.05 -2.21 9.86
CA GLY A 116 9.65 -0.99 9.29
C GLY A 116 9.69 -1.04 7.75
N ILE A 117 10.11 -2.17 7.19
CA ILE A 117 10.13 -2.41 5.73
C ILE A 117 8.72 -2.36 5.16
N LEU A 118 7.74 -3.00 5.81
CA LEU A 118 6.33 -2.98 5.40
C LEU A 118 5.79 -1.56 5.31
N LEU A 119 5.98 -0.77 6.38
CA LEU A 119 5.52 0.62 6.44
C LEU A 119 6.23 1.50 5.40
N LYS A 120 7.51 1.24 5.14
CA LYS A 120 8.27 1.94 4.10
C LYS A 120 7.74 1.61 2.71
N HIS A 121 7.47 0.34 2.42
CA HIS A 121 6.89 -0.08 1.15
C HIS A 121 5.53 0.58 0.92
N ASP A 122 4.64 0.53 1.91
CA ASP A 122 3.32 1.16 1.84
C ASP A 122 3.41 2.67 1.59
N TRP A 123 4.33 3.36 2.27
CA TRP A 123 4.57 4.79 2.07
C TRP A 123 5.04 5.14 0.67
N GLU A 124 6.03 4.41 0.14
CA GLU A 124 6.51 4.66 -1.23
C GLU A 124 5.40 4.39 -2.26
N ARG A 125 4.59 3.34 -2.06
CA ARG A 125 3.43 3.04 -2.89
C ARG A 125 2.39 4.17 -2.85
N SER A 126 2.03 4.68 -1.67
CA SER A 126 1.09 5.81 -1.53
C SER A 126 1.60 7.08 -2.21
N LYS A 127 2.90 7.39 -2.08
CA LYS A 127 3.50 8.52 -2.81
C LYS A 127 3.40 8.35 -4.31
N ASP A 128 3.64 7.14 -4.81
CA ASP A 128 3.57 6.86 -6.25
C ASP A 128 2.14 6.92 -6.80
N GLU A 129 1.16 6.40 -6.05
CA GLU A 129 -0.26 6.50 -6.39
C GLU A 129 -0.75 7.96 -6.50
N ALA A 130 -0.20 8.85 -5.68
CA ALA A 130 -0.50 10.28 -5.69
C ALA A 130 0.14 11.04 -6.87
N LYS A 131 1.07 10.43 -7.61
CA LYS A 131 1.66 11.07 -8.80
C LYS A 131 0.71 11.02 -9.99
N SER A 132 0.88 11.97 -10.90
CA SER A 132 0.29 11.90 -12.24
C SER A 132 0.74 10.63 -12.96
N PHE A 133 -0.10 10.10 -13.85
CA PHE A 133 0.13 8.85 -14.58
C PHE A 133 1.49 8.80 -15.31
N ILE A 134 1.99 9.94 -15.78
CA ILE A 134 3.28 10.06 -16.49
C ILE A 134 4.48 9.81 -15.57
N ASN A 135 4.31 10.03 -14.26
CA ASN A 135 5.39 10.01 -13.28
C ASN A 135 5.39 8.77 -12.38
N LYS A 136 4.52 7.78 -12.66
CA LYS A 136 4.41 6.56 -11.86
C LYS A 136 5.63 5.67 -12.06
N GLU A 137 6.16 5.16 -10.95
CA GLU A 137 7.24 4.19 -10.95
C GLU A 137 6.69 2.81 -11.33
N ASP A 138 7.47 2.03 -12.08
CA ASP A 138 7.14 0.63 -12.33
C ASP A 138 7.00 -0.15 -11.01
N SER A 139 5.92 -0.92 -10.87
CA SER A 139 5.58 -1.62 -9.62
C SER A 139 6.64 -2.65 -9.21
N THR A 140 7.30 -3.29 -10.17
CA THR A 140 8.37 -4.26 -9.92
C THR A 140 9.61 -3.54 -9.39
N LYS A 141 9.95 -2.40 -10.00
CA LYS A 141 11.05 -1.54 -9.54
C LYS A 141 10.81 -1.01 -8.12
N LEU A 142 9.59 -0.54 -7.83
CA LEU A 142 9.19 -0.11 -6.49
C LEU A 142 9.34 -1.26 -5.47
N LYS A 143 8.73 -2.42 -5.74
CA LYS A 143 8.81 -3.61 -4.87
C LYS A 143 10.27 -4.01 -4.61
N ARG A 144 11.09 -4.12 -5.65
CA ARG A 144 12.53 -4.47 -5.52
C ARG A 144 13.29 -3.47 -4.65
N ARG A 145 13.05 -2.16 -4.82
CA ARG A 145 13.70 -1.08 -4.07
C ARG A 145 13.33 -1.10 -2.58
N THR A 146 12.07 -1.38 -2.25
CA THR A 146 11.59 -1.26 -0.87
C THR A 146 11.59 -2.57 -0.09
N LEU A 147 11.24 -3.69 -0.74
CA LEU A 147 11.15 -5.00 -0.08
C LEU A 147 12.49 -5.73 -0.10
N GLY A 148 13.41 -5.36 -0.99
CA GLY A 148 14.75 -5.96 -1.08
C GLY A 148 14.68 -7.48 -1.19
N ASN A 149 15.28 -8.17 -0.23
CA ASN A 149 15.35 -9.64 -0.19
C ASN A 149 13.99 -10.32 0.01
N TYR A 150 12.96 -9.57 0.42
CA TYR A 150 11.59 -10.08 0.54
C TYR A 150 10.79 -10.03 -0.78
N TYR A 151 11.39 -9.53 -1.85
CA TYR A 151 10.80 -9.59 -3.18
C TYR A 151 11.45 -10.68 -4.02
N ILE A 152 10.74 -11.79 -4.22
CA ILE A 152 11.23 -12.93 -5.01
C ILE A 152 11.15 -12.64 -6.53
N GLY A 153 10.29 -11.70 -6.95
CA GLY A 153 10.04 -11.42 -8.36
C GLY A 153 9.30 -12.57 -9.08
N LYS A 154 8.71 -12.29 -10.24
CA LYS A 154 8.35 -13.38 -11.17
C LYS A 154 9.63 -13.79 -11.91
N PRO A 155 9.89 -15.09 -12.15
CA PRO A 155 10.99 -15.48 -13.02
C PRO A 155 10.82 -14.81 -14.38
N GLN A 156 11.86 -14.12 -14.86
CA GLN A 156 11.95 -13.63 -16.24
C GLN A 156 12.08 -14.86 -17.13
N ASN A 157 10.96 -15.49 -17.51
CA ASN A 157 10.83 -16.48 -18.58
C ASN A 157 9.33 -16.75 -18.81
N MET A 158 8.66 -15.86 -19.53
CA MET A 158 7.44 -16.13 -20.29
C MET A 158 7.17 -14.98 -21.27
N GLU A 159 8.21 -14.55 -22.00
CA GLU A 159 8.01 -14.17 -23.39
C GLU A 159 8.04 -15.51 -24.16
N VAL A 160 6.91 -16.20 -24.18
CA VAL A 160 6.70 -17.25 -25.17
C VAL A 160 6.31 -16.51 -26.44
N ASN A 161 7.25 -16.49 -27.39
CA ASN A 161 6.95 -16.20 -28.78
C ASN A 161 5.80 -17.13 -29.21
N GLU A 162 4.66 -16.55 -29.58
CA GLU A 162 3.69 -17.06 -30.55
C GLU A 162 2.89 -15.90 -31.14
#